data_AF-A0A4Y2G4C6-F1
#
_entry.id   AF-A0A4Y2G4C6-F1
#
_cell.length_a   1.000
_cell.length_b   1.000
_cell.length_c   1.000
_cell.angle_alpha   90.00
_cell.angle_beta   90.00
_cell.angle_gamma   90.00
#
_symmetry.space_group_name_H-M   'P 1'
#
loop_
_entity.id
_entity.type
_entity.pdbx_description
1 polymer ?
#
loop_
_entity_poly.entity_id
_entity_poly.type
_entity_poly.pdbx_seq_one_letter_code
_entity_poly.pdbx_strand_id
1 'polypeptide(L)'
;MLDFFGVHLEHEIPDHIVHCGTNLDGSISNCFNEWKVQNKTTARFLPIQGAHVLNIVTHQNYRKMGYGIRALQLLQEFYEGKCISLDESLESRCRLADGLEENSTESPILQQLTEIQPDNVEYILVSCNLSSETLRFWKKSNFTPVYIAEKKNPEGEHTLFMIKAVEETFRQRLEKYWFNFQSHYCLLLGSEFRTSKSVLALSIMQCGASFVKKDIKELSKAEIDLLIRPHQMRQLEKYCQNLQDFYAVIQLIPTLTALYFKNCLKGVSLPRTQEAILLSFGFQYKTADDVKNDLGLDISQIHGLLNRTIKKITNNLTEIIEKSVANTFENREVIMEPVAQSLDDELEEAAKKIQKQQEQDALLLKDLDIRQYAIKGSEEEWEKVLSHRKALVSIKSIKKIPNTMENPKHSEDSYKKPKHQKKRKR
;
A
#
# COMPACT_ATOMS: atom_id res chain seq x y z
N MET A 1 17.40 -42.97 -16.09
CA MET A 1 16.51 -42.19 -15.20
C MET A 1 16.95 -40.74 -15.30
N LEU A 2 16.13 -39.84 -15.85
CA LEU A 2 16.55 -38.46 -16.16
C LEU A 2 16.47 -37.55 -14.92
N ASP A 3 15.48 -37.79 -14.06
CA ASP A 3 15.26 -37.07 -12.81
C ASP A 3 14.89 -38.05 -11.69
N PHE A 4 15.26 -37.72 -10.45
CA PHE A 4 14.87 -38.43 -9.23
C PHE A 4 14.12 -37.48 -8.29
N PHE A 5 13.03 -37.97 -7.71
CA PHE A 5 12.15 -37.18 -6.85
C PHE A 5 11.88 -37.97 -5.56
N GLY A 6 12.40 -37.47 -4.44
CA GLY A 6 12.16 -38.06 -3.13
C GLY A 6 11.04 -37.31 -2.41
N VAL A 7 9.90 -37.97 -2.20
CA VAL A 7 8.76 -37.45 -1.43
C VAL A 7 8.61 -38.26 -0.16
N HIS A 8 8.44 -37.58 0.95
CA HIS A 8 8.04 -38.17 2.22
C HIS A 8 6.65 -37.67 2.57
N LEU A 9 5.73 -38.58 2.89
CA LEU A 9 4.39 -38.21 3.33
C LEU A 9 4.41 -37.87 4.82
N GLU A 10 3.90 -36.70 5.15
CA GLU A 10 3.82 -36.16 6.50
C GLU A 10 2.36 -36.02 6.93
N HIS A 11 2.09 -36.26 8.21
CA HIS A 11 0.74 -36.23 8.75
C HIS A 11 0.55 -35.06 9.74
N GLU A 12 1.61 -34.28 10.01
CA GLU A 12 1.63 -33.19 10.99
C GLU A 12 2.56 -32.07 10.52
N ILE A 13 2.11 -30.80 10.61
CA ILE A 13 2.99 -29.61 10.51
C ILE A 13 3.25 -29.07 11.91
N PRO A 14 4.50 -28.71 12.25
CA PRO A 14 4.78 -27.99 13.48
C PRO A 14 4.08 -26.62 13.55
N ASP A 15 3.40 -26.34 14.68
CA ASP A 15 2.69 -25.06 14.88
C ASP A 15 3.61 -23.85 14.78
N HIS A 16 4.90 -23.96 15.08
CA HIS A 16 5.84 -22.83 15.03
C HIS A 16 6.14 -22.37 13.59
N ILE A 17 6.11 -23.28 12.60
CA ILE A 17 6.22 -22.92 11.17
C ILE A 17 4.98 -22.13 10.75
N VAL A 18 3.83 -22.51 11.29
CA VAL A 18 2.53 -21.89 11.02
C VAL A 18 2.36 -20.54 11.76
N HIS A 19 2.91 -20.44 12.97
CA HIS A 19 2.78 -19.31 13.89
C HIS A 19 4.02 -18.42 13.95
N CYS A 20 4.82 -18.38 12.88
CA CYS A 20 5.98 -17.49 12.79
C CYS A 20 5.59 -16.06 13.21
N GLY A 21 6.04 -15.66 14.41
CA GLY A 21 5.70 -14.38 15.05
C GLY A 21 5.01 -14.43 16.42
N THR A 22 4.47 -15.56 16.91
CA THR A 22 3.75 -15.58 18.21
C THR A 22 4.41 -16.33 19.36
N ASN A 23 5.45 -17.16 19.15
CA ASN A 23 6.23 -17.76 20.23
C ASN A 23 7.71 -17.90 19.81
N LEU A 24 8.58 -17.10 20.41
CA LEU A 24 10.03 -17.03 20.17
C LEU A 24 10.85 -17.93 21.11
N ASP A 25 10.22 -18.90 21.78
CA ASP A 25 10.90 -19.77 22.74
C ASP A 25 11.25 -21.12 22.09
N GLY A 26 12.25 -21.11 21.21
CA GLY A 26 12.80 -22.35 20.66
C GLY A 26 14.05 -22.11 19.83
N SER A 27 15.20 -22.57 20.32
CA SER A 27 16.38 -22.68 19.47
C SER A 27 16.16 -23.82 18.46
N ILE A 28 15.85 -23.48 17.21
CA ILE A 28 15.68 -24.49 16.16
C ILE A 28 16.87 -24.40 15.22
N SER A 29 17.92 -25.12 15.60
CA SER A 29 19.00 -25.55 14.73
C SER A 29 18.95 -27.06 14.69
N ASN A 30 18.28 -27.61 13.68
CA ASN A 30 18.72 -28.71 12.84
C ASN A 30 17.55 -29.12 11.94
N CYS A 31 17.87 -29.31 10.67
CA CYS A 31 16.93 -29.55 9.60
C CYS A 31 16.00 -30.74 9.92
N PHE A 32 14.80 -30.74 9.34
CA PHE A 32 13.73 -31.75 9.43
C PHE A 32 14.18 -33.23 9.55
N ASN A 33 15.36 -33.58 9.03
CA ASN A 33 15.96 -34.91 9.11
C ASN A 33 16.30 -35.40 10.53
N GLU A 34 16.52 -34.52 11.52
CA GLU A 34 16.76 -34.93 12.93
C GLU A 34 15.49 -34.88 13.81
N TRP A 35 14.32 -34.53 13.26
CA TRP A 35 13.10 -34.27 14.03
C TRP A 35 12.41 -35.53 14.59
N LYS A 36 12.78 -36.74 14.14
CA LYS A 36 12.25 -38.01 14.70
C LYS A 36 12.94 -38.49 15.99
N VAL A 37 14.05 -37.90 16.42
CA VAL A 37 14.86 -38.53 17.50
C VAL A 37 14.81 -37.81 18.85
N GLN A 38 14.52 -36.51 18.98
CA GLN A 38 14.48 -35.90 20.32
C GLN A 38 13.39 -34.86 20.58
N ASN A 39 12.61 -35.19 21.62
CA ASN A 39 11.91 -34.33 22.57
C ASN A 39 10.41 -34.02 22.35
N LYS A 40 9.61 -34.84 23.04
CA LYS A 40 8.18 -34.73 23.39
C LYS A 40 7.80 -33.49 24.22
N THR A 41 8.39 -32.32 24.00
CA THR A 41 8.07 -31.14 24.82
C THR A 41 7.77 -29.93 23.95
N THR A 42 6.49 -29.54 23.99
CA THR A 42 5.98 -28.18 23.70
C THR A 42 5.85 -27.75 22.24
N ALA A 43 5.88 -28.66 21.28
CA ALA A 43 5.37 -28.35 19.94
C ALA A 43 3.92 -28.85 19.84
N ARG A 44 2.96 -27.92 19.76
CA ARG A 44 1.61 -28.24 19.31
C ARG A 44 1.72 -28.46 17.78
N PHE A 45 1.03 -29.45 17.26
CA PHE A 45 1.06 -29.81 15.85
C PHE A 45 -0.35 -29.68 15.31
N LEU A 46 -0.48 -29.11 14.11
CA LEU A 46 -1.73 -29.12 13.38
C LEU A 46 -1.84 -30.48 12.67
N PRO A 47 -2.90 -31.26 12.93
CA PRO A 47 -3.13 -32.55 12.27
C PRO A 47 -3.57 -32.28 10.83
N ILE A 48 -2.60 -32.03 9.96
CA ILE A 48 -2.79 -31.68 8.55
C ILE A 48 -1.90 -32.62 7.76
N GLN A 49 -2.49 -33.34 6.82
CA GLN A 49 -1.76 -34.27 5.97
C GLN A 49 -1.10 -33.54 4.81
N GLY A 50 0.19 -33.79 4.61
CA GLY A 50 1.07 -33.06 3.71
C GLY A 50 2.06 -33.96 2.99
N ALA A 51 2.56 -33.51 1.84
CA ALA A 51 3.69 -34.14 1.18
C ALA A 51 4.93 -33.27 1.32
N HIS A 52 6.00 -33.79 1.91
CA HIS A 52 7.30 -33.12 2.00
C HIS A 52 8.22 -33.59 0.89
N VAL A 53 8.67 -32.64 0.06
CA VAL A 53 9.67 -32.89 -0.97
C VAL A 53 11.04 -32.76 -0.33
N LEU A 54 11.71 -33.91 -0.16
CA LEU A 54 13.05 -33.97 0.41
C LEU A 54 14.09 -33.51 -0.60
N ASN A 55 14.11 -34.15 -1.76
CA ASN A 55 15.15 -33.91 -2.77
C ASN A 55 14.57 -33.96 -4.18
N ILE A 56 15.00 -32.99 -4.99
CA ILE A 56 14.79 -32.97 -6.43
C ILE A 56 16.15 -33.02 -7.09
N VAL A 57 16.40 -34.09 -7.84
CA VAL A 57 17.63 -34.26 -8.58
C VAL A 57 17.30 -34.24 -10.06
N THR A 58 17.87 -33.27 -10.76
CA THR A 58 17.83 -33.18 -12.22
C THR A 58 19.23 -33.33 -12.77
N HIS A 59 19.38 -34.04 -13.89
CA HIS A 59 20.68 -34.18 -14.53
C HIS A 59 21.20 -32.80 -15.01
N GLN A 60 22.48 -32.50 -14.74
CA GLN A 60 23.06 -31.16 -14.94
C GLN A 60 22.86 -30.62 -16.38
N ASN A 61 23.02 -31.48 -17.38
CA ASN A 61 22.89 -31.10 -18.80
C ASN A 61 21.45 -30.70 -19.19
N TYR A 62 20.45 -31.17 -18.46
CA TYR A 62 19.03 -30.97 -18.77
C TYR A 62 18.32 -30.00 -17.83
N ARG A 63 19.04 -29.36 -16.90
CA ARG A 63 18.48 -28.42 -15.91
C ARG A 63 17.70 -27.26 -16.55
N LYS A 64 18.07 -26.83 -17.76
CA LYS A 64 17.40 -25.72 -18.47
C LYS A 64 16.11 -26.13 -19.21
N MET A 65 15.88 -27.43 -19.43
CA MET A 65 14.71 -27.91 -20.17
C MET A 65 13.43 -27.97 -19.31
N GLY A 66 13.55 -27.78 -17.98
CA GLY A 66 12.39 -27.63 -17.11
C GLY A 66 11.75 -28.95 -16.66
N TYR A 67 12.43 -30.08 -16.80
CA TYR A 67 11.93 -31.38 -16.36
C TYR A 67 11.54 -31.40 -14.87
N GLY A 68 12.33 -30.77 -13.99
CA GLY A 68 11.97 -30.65 -12.58
C GLY A 68 10.69 -29.85 -12.32
N ILE A 69 10.37 -28.85 -13.16
CA ILE A 69 9.10 -28.11 -13.06
C ILE A 69 7.95 -29.01 -13.52
N ARG A 70 8.14 -29.78 -14.60
CA ARG A 70 7.14 -30.73 -15.09
C ARG A 70 6.89 -31.85 -14.08
N ALA A 71 7.92 -32.37 -13.42
CA ALA A 71 7.80 -33.37 -12.37
C ALA A 71 6.96 -32.86 -11.20
N LEU A 72 7.18 -31.62 -10.75
CA LEU A 72 6.35 -30.98 -9.71
C LEU A 72 4.90 -30.79 -10.14
N GLN A 73 4.65 -30.46 -11.40
CA GLN A 73 3.29 -30.35 -11.94
C GLN A 73 2.58 -31.70 -11.94
N LEU A 74 3.25 -32.76 -12.41
CA LEU A 74 2.70 -34.12 -12.40
C LEU A 74 2.43 -34.62 -10.99
N LEU A 75 3.32 -34.31 -10.03
CA LEU A 75 3.12 -34.63 -8.62
C LEU A 75 1.91 -33.89 -8.04
N GLN A 76 1.74 -32.61 -8.39
CA GLN A 76 0.54 -31.86 -8.01
C GLN A 76 -0.72 -32.48 -8.63
N GLU A 77 -0.71 -32.77 -9.93
CA GLU A 77 -1.83 -33.40 -10.65
C GLU A 77 -2.19 -34.78 -10.06
N PHE A 78 -1.19 -35.52 -9.57
CA PHE A 78 -1.37 -36.79 -8.88
C PHE A 78 -2.11 -36.62 -7.54
N TYR A 79 -1.65 -35.72 -6.66
CA TYR A 79 -2.32 -35.47 -5.37
C TYR A 79 -3.68 -34.74 -5.53
N GLU A 80 -3.90 -34.02 -6.63
CA GLU A 80 -5.22 -33.47 -6.97
C GLU A 80 -6.19 -34.53 -7.54
N GLY A 81 -5.75 -35.78 -7.73
CA GLY A 81 -6.56 -36.87 -8.27
C GLY A 81 -6.82 -36.81 -9.78
N LYS A 82 -6.16 -35.90 -10.51
CA LYS A 82 -6.35 -35.72 -11.97
C LYS A 82 -5.68 -36.82 -12.81
N CYS A 83 -4.72 -37.54 -12.23
CA CYS A 83 -3.97 -38.59 -12.90
C CYS A 83 -4.66 -39.97 -12.87
N ILE A 84 -5.81 -40.10 -12.20
CA ILE A 84 -6.56 -41.36 -12.10
C ILE A 84 -7.35 -41.54 -13.40
N SER A 85 -7.07 -42.61 -14.15
CA SER A 85 -7.86 -42.98 -15.32
C SER A 85 -9.26 -43.42 -14.88
N LEU A 86 -10.29 -42.87 -15.52
CA LEU A 86 -11.71 -43.26 -15.38
C LEU A 86 -12.04 -44.67 -15.91
N ASP A 87 -11.04 -45.54 -16.07
CA ASP A 87 -11.30 -46.94 -16.38
C ASP A 87 -11.78 -47.61 -15.09
N GLU A 88 -13.08 -47.97 -15.05
CA GLU A 88 -13.79 -48.66 -13.95
C GLU A 88 -13.14 -50.00 -13.52
N SER A 89 -12.05 -50.42 -14.15
CA SER A 89 -11.30 -51.64 -13.86
C SER A 89 -10.25 -51.51 -12.73
N LEU A 90 -10.02 -50.30 -12.19
CA LEU A 90 -9.03 -50.07 -11.12
C LEU A 90 -9.55 -50.34 -9.70
N GLU A 91 -10.83 -50.11 -9.42
CA GLU A 91 -11.42 -50.53 -8.13
C GLU A 91 -11.35 -52.05 -7.96
N SER A 92 -11.36 -52.78 -9.07
CA SER A 92 -11.23 -54.24 -9.11
C SER A 92 -9.80 -54.72 -8.87
N ARG A 93 -8.76 -53.90 -9.06
CA ARG A 93 -7.34 -54.31 -8.93
C ARG A 93 -6.74 -53.99 -7.55
N CYS A 94 -7.12 -52.87 -6.93
CA CYS A 94 -6.62 -52.52 -5.60
C CYS A 94 -7.21 -53.39 -4.48
N ARG A 95 -8.44 -53.91 -4.64
CA ARG A 95 -9.05 -54.84 -3.65
C ARG A 95 -8.57 -56.29 -3.77
N LEU A 96 -7.87 -56.65 -4.85
CA LEU A 96 -7.35 -58.02 -5.05
C LEU A 96 -6.05 -58.30 -4.26
N ALA A 97 -5.46 -57.29 -3.60
CA ALA A 97 -4.26 -57.48 -2.79
C ALA A 97 -4.55 -58.04 -1.38
N ASP A 98 -5.77 -57.92 -0.85
CA ASP A 98 -6.13 -58.40 0.50
C ASP A 98 -6.52 -59.89 0.53
N GLY A 99 -6.41 -60.62 -0.59
CA GLY A 99 -6.97 -61.96 -0.71
C GLY A 99 -6.26 -62.91 -1.66
N LEU A 100 -4.97 -62.78 -1.91
CA LEU A 100 -4.21 -63.79 -2.64
C LEU A 100 -2.94 -64.22 -1.91
N GLU A 101 -2.90 -65.53 -1.73
CA GLU A 101 -2.01 -66.35 -0.95
C GLU A 101 -0.52 -66.18 -1.28
N GLU A 102 0.27 -66.52 -0.27
CA GLU A 102 1.70 -66.86 -0.27
C GLU A 102 2.18 -67.50 -1.59
N ASN A 103 2.56 -66.69 -2.57
CA ASN A 103 3.51 -67.08 -3.62
C ASN A 103 4.38 -65.87 -3.93
N SER A 104 5.67 -66.03 -3.68
CA SER A 104 6.73 -65.04 -3.83
C SER A 104 6.93 -64.59 -5.29
N THR A 105 6.02 -63.74 -5.78
CA THR A 105 6.27 -62.89 -6.94
C THR A 105 6.69 -61.53 -6.41
N GLU A 106 8.00 -61.24 -6.53
CA GLU A 106 8.57 -59.94 -6.18
C GLU A 106 7.70 -58.82 -6.78
N SER A 107 7.31 -57.86 -5.93
CA SER A 107 6.55 -56.71 -6.39
C SER A 107 7.34 -55.99 -7.48
N PRO A 108 6.69 -55.54 -8.56
CA PRO A 108 7.38 -54.89 -9.67
C PRO A 108 8.13 -53.65 -9.17
N ILE A 109 9.39 -53.50 -9.60
CA ILE A 109 10.27 -52.38 -9.20
C ILE A 109 9.66 -51.01 -9.55
N LEU A 110 8.87 -50.96 -10.63
CA LEU A 110 8.18 -49.76 -11.09
C LEU A 110 6.69 -50.08 -11.24
N GLN A 111 5.87 -49.20 -10.67
CA GLN A 111 4.42 -49.19 -10.85
C GLN A 111 4.01 -47.90 -11.55
N GLN A 112 2.97 -47.96 -12.38
CA GLN A 112 2.48 -46.78 -13.05
C GLN A 112 1.70 -45.89 -12.07
N LEU A 113 1.97 -44.58 -12.08
CA LEU A 113 1.31 -43.58 -11.21
C LEU A 113 -0.23 -43.60 -11.34
N THR A 114 -0.75 -43.96 -12.50
CA THR A 114 -2.19 -44.09 -12.77
C THR A 114 -2.85 -45.22 -11.97
N GLU A 115 -2.08 -46.21 -11.54
CA GLU A 115 -2.59 -47.41 -10.84
C GLU A 115 -2.58 -47.24 -9.31
N ILE A 116 -1.99 -46.17 -8.80
CA ILE A 116 -1.86 -45.89 -7.37
C ILE A 116 -2.93 -44.88 -6.99
N GLN A 117 -3.70 -45.17 -5.95
CA GLN A 117 -4.60 -44.18 -5.35
C GLN A 117 -3.78 -43.22 -4.47
N PRO A 118 -3.83 -41.91 -4.73
CA PRO A 118 -3.10 -40.93 -3.93
C PRO A 118 -3.73 -40.79 -2.54
N ASP A 119 -2.90 -40.60 -1.52
CA ASP A 119 -3.37 -40.15 -0.21
C ASP A 119 -3.93 -38.73 -0.30
N ASN A 120 -4.91 -38.42 0.58
CA ASN A 120 -5.46 -37.07 0.69
C ASN A 120 -4.43 -36.13 1.30
N VAL A 121 -3.83 -35.28 0.47
CA VAL A 121 -2.78 -34.33 0.88
C VAL A 121 -3.31 -32.89 0.73
N GLU A 122 -3.28 -32.11 1.80
CA GLU A 122 -3.74 -30.71 1.80
C GLU A 122 -2.69 -29.76 1.20
N TYR A 123 -1.39 -30.04 1.41
CA TYR A 123 -0.29 -29.17 1.02
C TYR A 123 0.98 -29.95 0.63
N ILE A 124 1.82 -29.31 -0.19
CA ILE A 124 3.16 -29.77 -0.51
C ILE A 124 4.17 -28.81 0.14
N LEU A 125 5.05 -29.34 0.98
CA LEU A 125 6.12 -28.61 1.67
C LEU A 125 7.47 -28.90 1.03
N VAL A 126 8.34 -27.90 1.05
CA VAL A 126 9.73 -27.99 0.62
C VAL A 126 10.60 -27.33 1.66
N SER A 127 11.67 -28.03 2.07
CA SER A 127 12.78 -27.44 2.80
C SER A 127 13.97 -27.25 1.87
N CYS A 128 14.43 -26.03 1.68
CA CYS A 128 15.56 -25.76 0.78
C CYS A 128 16.52 -24.73 1.36
N ASN A 129 17.80 -24.83 1.00
CA ASN A 129 18.77 -23.78 1.32
C ASN A 129 18.55 -22.56 0.41
N LEU A 130 18.70 -21.38 0.99
CA LEU A 130 18.38 -20.12 0.34
C LEU A 130 19.44 -19.73 -0.69
N SER A 131 19.20 -20.10 -1.94
CA SER A 131 19.97 -19.66 -3.10
C SER A 131 19.10 -18.99 -4.16
N SER A 132 19.69 -18.09 -4.94
CA SER A 132 18.98 -17.37 -6.00
C SER A 132 18.45 -18.28 -7.11
N GLU A 133 19.12 -19.41 -7.37
CA GLU A 133 18.69 -20.41 -8.36
C GLU A 133 17.48 -21.19 -7.84
N THR A 134 17.58 -21.69 -6.61
CA THR A 134 16.55 -22.44 -5.91
C THR A 134 15.28 -21.60 -5.78
N LEU A 135 15.39 -20.35 -5.32
CA LEU A 135 14.25 -19.45 -5.19
C LEU A 135 13.56 -19.17 -6.53
N ARG A 136 14.33 -19.01 -7.63
CA ARG A 136 13.75 -18.84 -8.98
C ARG A 136 12.97 -20.07 -9.43
N PHE A 137 13.48 -21.26 -9.13
CA PHE A 137 12.81 -22.52 -9.43
C PHE A 137 11.47 -22.63 -8.68
N TRP A 138 11.47 -22.42 -7.37
CA TRP A 138 10.28 -22.53 -6.53
C TRP A 138 9.24 -21.42 -6.80
N LYS A 139 9.71 -20.21 -7.11
CA LYS A 139 8.83 -19.12 -7.54
C LYS A 139 8.11 -19.46 -8.86
N LYS A 140 8.77 -20.13 -9.80
CA LYS A 140 8.14 -20.59 -11.06
C LYS A 140 7.09 -21.67 -10.83
N SER A 141 7.25 -22.51 -9.80
CA SER A 141 6.29 -23.55 -9.44
C SER A 141 5.18 -23.07 -8.48
N ASN A 142 5.10 -21.76 -8.22
CA ASN A 142 4.10 -21.10 -7.36
C ASN A 142 4.13 -21.53 -5.89
N PHE A 143 5.34 -21.80 -5.36
CA PHE A 143 5.52 -22.06 -3.93
C PHE A 143 5.58 -20.76 -3.13
N THR A 144 5.00 -20.79 -1.93
CA THR A 144 4.87 -19.63 -1.04
C THR A 144 5.76 -19.83 0.18
N PRO A 145 6.65 -18.88 0.51
CA PRO A 145 7.47 -18.96 1.72
C PRO A 145 6.60 -18.83 2.98
N VAL A 146 6.88 -19.66 3.97
CA VAL A 146 6.14 -19.65 5.26
C VAL A 146 7.08 -19.46 6.44
N TYR A 147 8.30 -19.96 6.35
CA TYR A 147 9.30 -19.79 7.40
C TYR A 147 10.71 -19.70 6.83
N ILE A 148 11.57 -18.95 7.51
CA ILE A 148 12.99 -18.85 7.23
C ILE A 148 13.76 -18.98 8.54
N ALA A 149 14.76 -19.85 8.55
CA ALA A 149 15.60 -20.03 9.73
C ALA A 149 16.53 -18.82 9.91
N GLU A 150 16.52 -18.24 11.11
CA GLU A 150 17.41 -17.11 11.45
C GLU A 150 18.87 -17.55 11.48
N LYS A 151 19.13 -18.74 12.04
CA LYS A 151 20.46 -19.34 12.06
C LYS A 151 20.82 -19.90 10.69
N LYS A 152 22.05 -19.63 10.27
CA LYS A 152 22.64 -20.24 9.08
C LYS A 152 22.99 -21.70 9.37
N ASN A 153 22.82 -22.54 8.36
CA ASN A 153 23.27 -23.91 8.37
C ASN A 153 24.81 -23.96 8.39
N PRO A 154 25.43 -25.14 8.63
CA PRO A 154 26.88 -25.32 8.56
C PRO A 154 27.51 -24.85 7.23
N GLU A 155 26.73 -24.88 6.13
CA GLU A 155 27.12 -24.41 4.80
C GLU A 155 27.04 -22.87 4.63
N GLY A 156 26.58 -22.15 5.65
CA GLY A 156 26.45 -20.69 5.64
C GLY A 156 25.17 -20.15 4.97
N GLU A 157 24.29 -21.03 4.48
CA GLU A 157 23.00 -20.65 3.90
C GLU A 157 21.85 -20.76 4.92
N HIS A 158 20.81 -19.93 4.76
CA HIS A 158 19.61 -20.03 5.58
C HIS A 158 18.67 -21.10 5.02
N THR A 159 18.02 -21.87 5.91
CA THR A 159 16.97 -22.80 5.50
C THR A 159 15.66 -22.04 5.26
N LEU A 160 15.06 -22.21 4.09
CA LEU A 160 13.77 -21.66 3.71
C LEU A 160 12.75 -22.79 3.56
N PHE A 161 11.61 -22.62 4.23
CA PHE A 161 10.45 -23.48 4.09
C PHE A 161 9.41 -22.81 3.19
N MET A 162 9.01 -23.53 2.15
CA MET A 162 7.99 -23.08 1.22
C MET A 162 6.89 -24.11 1.10
N ILE A 163 5.65 -23.62 1.04
CA ILE A 163 4.45 -24.43 0.97
C ILE A 163 3.67 -24.08 -0.29
N LYS A 164 3.08 -25.09 -0.90
CA LYS A 164 2.10 -24.96 -1.97
C LYS A 164 0.81 -25.67 -1.55
N ALA A 165 -0.31 -24.96 -1.62
CA ALA A 165 -1.62 -25.52 -1.36
C ALA A 165 -2.03 -26.47 -2.50
N VAL A 166 -2.53 -27.65 -2.15
CA VAL A 166 -3.20 -28.57 -3.08
C VAL A 166 -4.70 -28.35 -2.99
N GLU A 167 -5.23 -28.21 -1.76
CA GLU A 167 -6.64 -27.92 -1.51
C GLU A 167 -6.95 -26.42 -1.40
N GLU A 168 -8.13 -26.00 -1.88
CA GLU A 168 -8.55 -24.59 -1.83
C GLU A 168 -8.87 -24.11 -0.41
N THR A 169 -9.29 -24.99 0.51
CA THR A 169 -9.50 -24.66 1.93
C THR A 169 -8.17 -24.28 2.61
N PHE A 170 -7.12 -25.06 2.35
CA PHE A 170 -5.77 -24.80 2.84
C PHE A 170 -5.19 -23.51 2.24
N ARG A 171 -5.57 -23.14 1.02
CA ARG A 171 -5.14 -21.87 0.39
C ARG A 171 -5.50 -20.63 1.21
N GLN A 172 -6.68 -20.61 1.84
CA GLN A 172 -7.10 -19.50 2.72
C GLN A 172 -6.27 -19.45 4.01
N ARG A 173 -5.85 -20.61 4.54
CA ARG A 173 -4.94 -20.68 5.69
C ARG A 173 -3.53 -20.22 5.30
N LEU A 174 -3.05 -20.66 4.14
CA LEU A 174 -1.75 -20.28 3.58
C LEU A 174 -1.62 -18.77 3.37
N GLU A 175 -2.71 -18.09 2.98
CA GLU A 175 -2.77 -16.63 2.90
C GLU A 175 -2.47 -15.96 4.25
N LYS A 176 -3.07 -16.45 5.35
CA LYS A 176 -2.79 -15.94 6.70
C LYS A 176 -1.34 -16.22 7.11
N TYR A 177 -0.81 -17.40 6.80
CA TYR A 177 0.57 -17.77 7.09
C TYR A 177 1.55 -16.89 6.31
N TRP A 178 1.24 -16.57 5.06
CA TRP A 178 2.02 -15.64 4.25
C TRP A 178 2.06 -14.25 4.87
N PHE A 179 0.94 -13.68 5.31
CA PHE A 179 0.94 -12.34 5.91
C PHE A 179 1.72 -12.27 7.24
N ASN A 180 1.65 -13.34 8.05
CA ASN A 180 2.46 -13.47 9.25
C ASN A 180 3.96 -13.56 8.92
N PHE A 181 4.32 -14.44 7.97
CA PHE A 181 5.68 -14.57 7.46
C PHE A 181 6.19 -13.24 6.89
N GLN A 182 5.39 -12.53 6.11
CA GLN A 182 5.75 -11.25 5.52
C GLN A 182 6.09 -10.24 6.62
N SER A 183 5.27 -10.16 7.67
CA SER A 183 5.48 -9.25 8.79
C SER A 183 6.76 -9.58 9.57
N HIS A 184 6.98 -10.87 9.85
CA HIS A 184 8.19 -11.34 10.51
C HIS A 184 9.45 -11.14 9.64
N TYR A 185 9.36 -11.44 8.34
CA TYR A 185 10.44 -11.26 7.38
C TYR A 185 10.85 -9.79 7.24
N CYS A 186 9.89 -8.84 7.26
CA CYS A 186 10.21 -7.41 7.26
C CYS A 186 11.08 -7.00 8.46
N LEU A 187 10.86 -7.60 9.63
CA LEU A 187 11.68 -7.36 10.83
C LEU A 187 13.07 -7.99 10.68
N LEU A 188 13.12 -9.23 10.18
CA LEU A 188 14.36 -10.00 10.00
C LEU A 188 15.29 -9.42 8.92
N LEU A 189 14.72 -8.68 7.94
CA LEU A 189 15.48 -7.93 6.94
C LEU A 189 16.42 -6.88 7.55
N GLY A 190 16.08 -6.33 8.72
CA GLY A 190 16.89 -5.31 9.39
C GLY A 190 18.06 -5.87 10.19
N SER A 191 18.03 -7.16 10.54
CA SER A 191 19.08 -7.83 11.34
C SER A 191 19.95 -8.72 10.45
N GLU A 192 19.70 -10.03 10.45
CA GLU A 192 20.54 -11.06 9.82
C GLU A 192 20.60 -10.92 8.29
N PHE A 193 19.50 -10.48 7.67
CA PHE A 193 19.39 -10.35 6.21
C PHE A 193 19.83 -8.98 5.69
N ARG A 194 20.39 -8.12 6.55
CA ARG A 194 20.96 -6.83 6.13
C ARG A 194 22.08 -6.99 5.13
N THR A 195 22.90 -8.03 5.25
CA THR A 195 24.03 -8.31 4.35
C THR A 195 23.62 -9.05 3.07
N SER A 196 22.39 -9.58 3.02
CA SER A 196 21.91 -10.33 1.85
C SER A 196 21.59 -9.42 0.67
N LYS A 197 21.80 -9.90 -0.56
CA LYS A 197 21.54 -9.13 -1.79
C LYS A 197 20.08 -8.68 -1.86
N SER A 198 19.85 -7.38 -2.09
CA SER A 198 18.50 -6.79 -2.09
C SER A 198 17.53 -7.44 -3.10
N VAL A 199 18.05 -7.90 -4.24
CA VAL A 199 17.24 -8.57 -5.28
C VAL A 199 16.71 -9.92 -4.81
N LEU A 200 17.45 -10.63 -3.96
CA LEU A 200 17.02 -11.90 -3.38
C LEU A 200 15.90 -11.66 -2.36
N ALA A 201 16.08 -10.67 -1.48
CA ALA A 201 15.07 -10.28 -0.50
C ALA A 201 13.74 -9.86 -1.16
N LEU A 202 13.83 -9.07 -2.24
CA LEU A 202 12.67 -8.71 -3.05
C LEU A 202 12.01 -9.95 -3.67
N SER A 203 12.81 -10.89 -4.15
CA SER A 203 12.29 -12.09 -4.81
C SER A 203 11.44 -12.94 -3.86
N ILE A 204 11.82 -13.04 -2.58
CA ILE A 204 11.05 -13.70 -1.52
C ILE A 204 9.73 -12.97 -1.31
N MET A 205 9.76 -11.65 -1.12
CA MET A 205 8.56 -10.82 -0.93
C MET A 205 7.57 -10.94 -2.10
N GLN A 206 8.07 -11.14 -3.32
CA GLN A 206 7.24 -11.30 -4.51
C GLN A 206 6.63 -12.70 -4.67
N CYS A 207 7.06 -13.72 -3.91
CA CYS A 207 6.49 -15.06 -4.03
C CYS A 207 5.01 -15.11 -3.62
N GLY A 208 4.60 -14.31 -2.62
CA GLY A 208 3.20 -14.21 -2.21
C GLY A 208 2.38 -13.14 -2.92
N ALA A 209 2.87 -12.56 -4.03
CA ALA A 209 2.15 -11.51 -4.78
C ALA A 209 0.77 -11.95 -5.31
N SER A 210 0.49 -13.26 -5.36
CA SER A 210 -0.82 -13.81 -5.72
C SER A 210 -1.90 -13.54 -4.66
N PHE A 211 -1.54 -13.61 -3.37
CA PHE A 211 -2.47 -13.36 -2.25
C PHE A 211 -2.77 -11.87 -2.09
N VAL A 212 -1.73 -11.04 -2.25
CA VAL A 212 -1.78 -9.58 -2.05
C VAL A 212 -2.80 -8.85 -2.95
N LYS A 213 -3.19 -9.43 -4.09
CA LYS A 213 -4.14 -8.80 -5.03
C LYS A 213 -5.60 -8.79 -4.56
N LYS A 214 -5.98 -9.62 -3.58
CA LYS A 214 -7.39 -9.80 -3.19
C LYS A 214 -7.86 -8.82 -2.11
N ASP A 215 -6.99 -8.46 -1.16
CA ASP A 215 -7.36 -7.70 0.05
C ASP A 215 -6.72 -6.31 0.11
N ILE A 216 -7.11 -5.39 -0.79
CA ILE A 216 -6.64 -4.01 -0.67
C ILE A 216 -7.59 -3.22 0.23
N LYS A 217 -7.28 -3.21 1.54
CA LYS A 217 -7.87 -2.25 2.47
C LYS A 217 -7.37 -0.86 2.11
N GLU A 218 -8.28 0.03 1.70
CA GLU A 218 -7.94 1.42 1.43
C GLU A 218 -7.47 2.10 2.71
N LEU A 219 -6.33 2.77 2.62
CA LEU A 219 -5.78 3.54 3.73
C LEU A 219 -6.71 4.74 4.00
N SER A 220 -7.21 4.85 5.23
CA SER A 220 -8.03 5.99 5.65
C SER A 220 -7.16 7.21 5.97
N LYS A 221 -7.71 8.42 5.82
CA LYS A 221 -7.05 9.66 6.26
C LYS A 221 -6.61 9.58 7.73
N ALA A 222 -7.43 8.99 8.59
CA ALA A 222 -7.09 8.83 10.01
C ALA A 222 -5.87 7.90 10.23
N GLU A 223 -5.73 6.86 9.40
CA GLU A 223 -4.56 5.97 9.44
C GLU A 223 -3.32 6.69 8.91
N ILE A 224 -3.46 7.55 7.89
CA ILE A 224 -2.37 8.41 7.39
C ILE A 224 -1.92 9.39 8.47
N ASP A 225 -2.83 10.12 9.10
CA ASP A 225 -2.50 11.13 10.12
C ASP A 225 -1.82 10.51 11.36
N LEU A 226 -2.11 9.23 11.65
CA LEU A 226 -1.45 8.46 12.71
C LEU A 226 -0.01 8.05 12.34
N LEU A 227 0.22 7.65 11.09
CA LEU A 227 1.52 7.14 10.62
C LEU A 227 2.48 8.25 10.17
N ILE A 228 1.94 9.31 9.56
CA ILE A 228 2.69 10.41 8.95
C ILE A 228 2.07 11.72 9.39
N ARG A 229 2.79 12.49 10.21
CA ARG A 229 2.34 13.81 10.67
C ARG A 229 2.32 14.82 9.51
N PRO A 230 1.48 15.87 9.55
CA PRO A 230 1.39 16.87 8.48
C PRO A 230 2.70 17.62 8.16
N HIS A 231 3.64 17.71 9.11
CA HIS A 231 4.96 18.29 8.84
C HIS A 231 5.89 17.33 8.08
N GLN A 232 5.78 16.02 8.32
CA GLN A 232 6.52 14.97 7.61
C GLN A 232 6.02 14.86 6.16
N MET A 233 4.71 15.01 5.95
CA MET A 233 4.16 15.08 4.60
C MET A 233 4.74 16.26 3.80
N ARG A 234 4.82 17.45 4.41
CA ARG A 234 5.48 18.62 3.80
C ARG A 234 6.98 18.40 3.54
N GLN A 235 7.67 17.63 4.37
CA GLN A 235 9.08 17.25 4.12
C GLN A 235 9.19 16.33 2.90
N LEU A 236 8.29 15.36 2.74
CA LEU A 236 8.24 14.49 1.56
C LEU A 236 8.00 15.30 0.28
N GLU A 237 7.09 16.27 0.30
CA GLU A 237 6.84 17.17 -0.83
C GLU A 237 8.08 17.99 -1.21
N LYS A 238 8.77 18.59 -0.23
CA LYS A 238 10.02 19.34 -0.45
C LYS A 238 11.11 18.46 -1.05
N TYR A 239 11.24 17.22 -0.59
CA TYR A 239 12.17 16.25 -1.17
C TYR A 239 11.80 15.88 -2.62
N CYS A 240 10.51 15.69 -2.91
CA CYS A 240 10.02 15.45 -4.28
C CYS A 240 10.28 16.65 -5.22
N GLN A 241 10.41 17.86 -4.66
CA GLN A 241 10.79 19.09 -5.38
C GLN A 241 12.31 19.31 -5.43
N ASN A 242 13.12 18.38 -4.93
CA ASN A 242 14.58 18.49 -4.80
C ASN A 242 15.05 19.68 -3.94
N LEU A 243 14.21 20.18 -3.03
CA LEU A 243 14.55 21.30 -2.13
C LEU A 243 15.23 20.83 -0.83
N GLN A 244 15.29 19.53 -0.61
CA GLN A 244 15.76 18.94 0.65
C GLN A 244 16.58 17.68 0.38
N ASP A 245 17.61 17.46 1.20
CA ASP A 245 18.52 16.32 1.06
C ASP A 245 17.89 14.99 1.52
N PHE A 246 18.45 13.89 1.03
CA PHE A 246 18.03 12.53 1.36
C PHE A 246 17.98 12.25 2.87
N TYR A 247 18.95 12.77 3.63
CA TYR A 247 19.06 12.53 5.08
C TYR A 247 17.87 13.04 5.88
N ALA A 248 17.11 14.01 5.38
CA ALA A 248 15.92 14.48 6.07
C ALA A 248 14.72 13.54 5.90
N VAL A 249 14.66 12.79 4.80
CA VAL A 249 13.54 11.89 4.49
C VAL A 249 13.84 10.44 4.89
N ILE A 250 15.12 10.09 5.15
CA ILE A 250 15.54 8.73 5.47
C ILE A 250 14.70 8.07 6.57
N GLN A 251 14.30 8.83 7.59
CA GLN A 251 13.50 8.33 8.73
C GLN A 251 12.05 7.99 8.35
N LEU A 252 11.54 8.56 7.25
CA LEU A 252 10.19 8.32 6.75
C LEU A 252 10.14 7.13 5.79
N ILE A 253 11.27 6.75 5.18
CA ILE A 253 11.34 5.68 4.18
C ILE A 253 10.86 4.33 4.72
N PRO A 254 11.21 3.87 5.94
CA PRO A 254 10.71 2.61 6.48
C PRO A 254 9.18 2.57 6.56
N THR A 255 8.55 3.66 6.99
CA THR A 255 7.08 3.78 7.06
C THR A 255 6.46 3.71 5.67
N LEU A 256 7.00 4.46 4.70
CA LEU A 256 6.52 4.42 3.30
C LEU A 256 6.70 3.02 2.68
N THR A 257 7.81 2.35 3.00
CA THR A 257 8.12 1.01 2.55
C THR A 257 7.14 -0.01 3.14
N ALA A 258 6.83 0.11 4.43
CA ALA A 258 5.82 -0.71 5.09
C ALA A 258 4.43 -0.52 4.48
N LEU A 259 4.03 0.72 4.19
CA LEU A 259 2.75 1.01 3.52
C LEU A 259 2.69 0.41 2.10
N TYR A 260 3.80 0.46 1.36
CA TYR A 260 3.89 -0.15 0.03
C TYR A 260 3.77 -1.68 0.10
N PHE A 261 4.57 -2.34 0.93
CA PHE A 261 4.59 -3.81 0.99
C PHE A 261 3.36 -4.43 1.67
N LYS A 262 2.68 -3.69 2.56
CA LYS A 262 1.35 -4.07 3.09
C LYS A 262 0.21 -3.86 2.07
N ASN A 263 0.54 -3.38 0.87
CA ASN A 263 -0.40 -3.09 -0.21
C ASN A 263 -1.54 -2.13 0.18
N CYS A 264 -1.27 -1.20 1.10
CA CYS A 264 -2.24 -0.17 1.48
C CYS A 264 -2.40 0.91 0.40
N LEU A 265 -1.46 1.00 -0.54
CA LEU A 265 -1.41 2.00 -1.60
C LEU A 265 -2.03 1.45 -2.90
N LYS A 266 -3.30 1.78 -3.17
CA LYS A 266 -3.98 1.36 -4.41
C LYS A 266 -3.34 2.00 -5.63
N GLY A 267 -2.98 1.18 -6.63
CA GLY A 267 -2.57 1.66 -7.96
C GLY A 267 -1.11 2.10 -8.08
N VAL A 268 -0.30 2.00 -7.02
CA VAL A 268 1.14 2.27 -7.11
C VAL A 268 1.85 1.00 -7.51
N SER A 269 2.19 0.87 -8.80
CA SER A 269 3.09 -0.18 -9.28
C SER A 269 4.48 0.39 -9.54
N LEU A 270 5.48 -0.21 -8.89
CA LEU A 270 6.87 0.15 -9.06
C LEU A 270 7.60 -0.88 -9.94
N PRO A 271 8.51 -0.44 -10.82
CA PRO A 271 9.48 -1.32 -11.46
C PRO A 271 10.31 -2.08 -10.41
N ARG A 272 10.70 -3.32 -10.71
CA ARG A 272 11.46 -4.20 -9.79
C ARG A 272 12.72 -3.53 -9.21
N THR A 273 13.43 -2.73 -10.00
CA THR A 273 14.61 -1.99 -9.52
C THR A 273 14.25 -0.92 -8.49
N GLN A 274 13.14 -0.20 -8.68
CA GLN A 274 12.64 0.80 -7.72
C GLN A 274 12.17 0.12 -6.43
N GLU A 275 11.48 -1.02 -6.53
CA GLU A 275 11.08 -1.82 -5.36
C GLU A 275 12.30 -2.32 -4.57
N ALA A 276 13.34 -2.78 -5.27
CA ALA A 276 14.56 -3.28 -4.63
C ALA A 276 15.30 -2.16 -3.89
N ILE A 277 15.36 -0.96 -4.48
CA ILE A 277 15.93 0.22 -3.85
C ILE A 277 15.12 0.62 -2.61
N LEU A 278 13.79 0.66 -2.72
CA LEU A 278 12.89 0.98 -1.60
C LEU A 278 13.07 -0.03 -0.46
N LEU A 279 13.12 -1.32 -0.77
CA LEU A 279 13.35 -2.39 0.20
C LEU A 279 14.71 -2.25 0.90
N SER A 280 15.75 -1.90 0.15
CA SER A 280 17.12 -1.76 0.66
C SER A 280 17.24 -0.66 1.70
N PHE A 281 16.64 0.51 1.44
CA PHE A 281 16.65 1.64 2.37
C PHE A 281 15.63 1.47 3.50
N GLY A 282 14.46 0.90 3.21
CA GLY A 282 13.35 0.83 4.16
C GLY A 282 13.47 -0.30 5.18
N PHE A 283 13.76 -1.53 4.74
CA PHE A 283 13.79 -2.70 5.64
C PHE A 283 15.20 -3.24 5.91
N GLN A 284 16.14 -3.14 4.95
CA GLN A 284 17.51 -3.59 5.18
C GLN A 284 18.42 -2.51 5.80
N TYR A 285 17.97 -1.25 5.86
CA TYR A 285 18.74 -0.13 6.40
C TYR A 285 20.18 -0.05 5.85
N LYS A 286 20.32 -0.29 4.54
CA LYS A 286 21.61 -0.24 3.83
C LYS A 286 22.04 1.19 3.55
N THR A 287 23.36 1.40 3.48
CA THR A 287 23.91 2.67 3.02
C THR A 287 23.81 2.80 1.51
N ALA A 288 23.92 4.01 0.97
CA ALA A 288 23.88 4.22 -0.47
C ALA A 288 25.02 3.47 -1.21
N ASP A 289 26.17 3.30 -0.57
CA ASP A 289 27.31 2.55 -1.09
C ASP A 289 27.04 1.04 -1.13
N ASP A 290 26.40 0.48 -0.10
CA ASP A 290 25.99 -0.93 -0.08
C ASP A 290 24.98 -1.22 -1.20
N VAL A 291 24.03 -0.29 -1.41
CA VAL A 291 23.03 -0.39 -2.49
C VAL A 291 23.69 -0.31 -3.87
N LYS A 292 24.73 0.52 -4.02
CA LYS A 292 25.56 0.57 -5.23
C LYS A 292 26.26 -0.76 -5.50
N ASN A 293 26.86 -1.36 -4.48
CA ASN A 293 27.55 -2.65 -4.62
C ASN A 293 26.58 -3.78 -5.00
N ASP A 294 25.35 -3.74 -4.48
CA ASP A 294 24.33 -4.76 -4.74
C ASP A 294 23.70 -4.68 -6.14
N LEU A 295 23.41 -3.46 -6.61
CA LEU A 295 22.68 -3.23 -7.86
C LEU A 295 23.60 -2.87 -9.04
N GLY A 296 24.85 -2.48 -8.77
CA GLY A 296 25.79 -2.00 -9.79
C GLY A 296 25.39 -0.65 -10.40
N LEU A 297 24.69 0.20 -9.65
CA LEU A 297 24.19 1.51 -10.09
C LEU A 297 24.95 2.65 -9.41
N ASP A 298 25.08 3.78 -10.09
CA ASP A 298 25.67 4.98 -9.50
C ASP A 298 24.77 5.57 -8.40
N ILE A 299 25.40 6.15 -7.36
CA ILE A 299 24.72 6.74 -6.18
C ILE A 299 23.71 7.82 -6.61
N SER A 300 24.08 8.65 -7.60
CA SER A 300 23.19 9.67 -8.16
C SER A 300 21.93 9.06 -8.79
N GLN A 301 22.07 7.94 -9.51
CA GLN A 301 20.94 7.23 -10.10
C GLN A 301 20.05 6.59 -9.02
N ILE A 302 20.66 6.01 -7.97
CA ILE A 302 19.93 5.43 -6.84
C ILE A 302 19.04 6.48 -6.17
N HIS A 303 19.59 7.66 -5.83
CA HIS A 303 18.82 8.75 -5.26
C HIS A 303 17.76 9.28 -6.22
N GLY A 304 18.05 9.38 -7.52
CA GLY A 304 17.08 9.79 -8.54
C GLY A 304 15.91 8.80 -8.67
N LEU A 305 16.18 7.49 -8.65
CA LEU A 305 15.14 6.45 -8.67
C LEU A 305 14.33 6.42 -7.38
N LEU A 306 14.99 6.62 -6.24
CA LEU A 306 14.31 6.72 -4.94
C LEU A 306 13.37 7.93 -4.91
N ASN A 307 13.82 9.11 -5.38
CA ASN A 307 12.98 10.30 -5.46
C ASN A 307 11.74 10.06 -6.32
N ARG A 308 11.90 9.48 -7.51
CA ARG A 308 10.76 9.09 -8.37
C ARG A 308 9.80 8.13 -7.67
N THR A 309 10.31 7.22 -6.84
CA THR A 309 9.52 6.25 -6.08
C THR A 309 8.74 6.94 -4.96
N ILE A 310 9.41 7.77 -4.15
CA ILE A 310 8.79 8.54 -3.08
C ILE A 310 7.72 9.47 -3.66
N LYS A 311 8.01 10.15 -4.77
CA LYS A 311 7.03 11.01 -5.47
C LYS A 311 5.76 10.26 -5.85
N LYS A 312 5.85 9.03 -6.36
CA LYS A 312 4.66 8.22 -6.67
C LYS A 312 3.85 7.88 -5.42
N ILE A 313 4.53 7.52 -4.33
CA ILE A 313 3.87 7.20 -3.06
C ILE A 313 3.22 8.46 -2.47
N THR A 314 3.95 9.58 -2.41
CA THR A 314 3.45 10.87 -1.91
C THR A 314 2.25 11.35 -2.71
N ASN A 315 2.27 11.26 -4.04
CA ASN A 315 1.12 11.62 -4.88
C ASN A 315 -0.12 10.76 -4.58
N ASN A 316 0.06 9.46 -4.33
CA ASN A 316 -1.04 8.59 -3.94
C ASN A 316 -1.62 8.97 -2.57
N LEU A 317 -0.75 9.28 -1.60
CA LEU A 317 -1.16 9.75 -0.28
C LEU A 317 -1.90 11.10 -0.37
N THR A 318 -1.44 12.05 -1.20
CA THR A 318 -2.16 13.31 -1.43
C THR A 318 -3.51 13.08 -2.06
N GLU A 319 -3.63 12.19 -3.06
CA GLU A 319 -4.92 11.85 -3.67
C GLU A 319 -5.91 11.26 -2.65
N ILE A 320 -5.45 10.44 -1.71
CA ILE A 320 -6.30 9.89 -0.64
C ILE A 320 -6.77 11.01 0.31
N ILE A 321 -5.86 11.92 0.68
CA ILE A 321 -6.18 13.07 1.53
C ILE A 321 -7.18 14.00 0.83
N GLU A 322 -6.97 14.30 -0.45
CA GLU A 322 -7.84 15.13 -1.28
C GLU A 322 -9.24 14.51 -1.41
N LYS A 323 -9.35 13.20 -1.66
CA LYS A 323 -10.64 12.48 -1.67
C LYS A 323 -11.36 12.56 -0.34
N SER A 324 -10.64 12.37 0.77
CA SER A 324 -11.23 12.49 2.10
C SER A 324 -11.74 13.91 2.37
N VAL A 325 -11.00 14.93 1.93
CA VAL A 325 -11.40 16.33 2.07
C VAL A 325 -12.61 16.66 1.18
N ALA A 326 -12.63 16.20 -0.08
CA ALA A 326 -13.79 16.36 -0.97
C ALA A 326 -15.07 15.77 -0.35
N ASN A 327 -14.99 14.56 0.19
CA ASN A 327 -16.12 13.91 0.88
C ASN A 327 -16.60 14.69 2.12
N THR A 328 -15.72 15.41 2.82
CA THR A 328 -16.15 16.27 3.95
C THR A 328 -16.90 17.53 3.48
N PHE A 329 -16.64 18.01 2.27
CA PHE A 329 -17.36 19.15 1.70
C PHE A 329 -18.71 18.74 1.12
N GLU A 330 -18.82 17.55 0.51
CA GLU A 330 -20.07 17.04 -0.06
C GLU A 330 -21.12 16.68 1.00
N ASN A 331 -20.69 16.25 2.20
CA ASN A 331 -21.58 15.86 3.30
C ASN A 331 -22.03 17.01 4.21
N ARG A 332 -21.65 18.26 3.92
CA ARG A 332 -22.30 19.40 4.58
C ARG A 332 -23.64 19.62 3.89
N GLU A 333 -24.67 18.90 4.32
CA GLU A 333 -26.04 19.33 4.10
C GLU A 333 -26.14 20.72 4.71
N VAL A 334 -26.17 21.75 3.85
CA VAL A 334 -26.46 23.11 4.26
C VAL A 334 -27.89 23.08 4.76
N ILE A 335 -28.08 22.94 6.08
CA ILE A 335 -29.36 23.19 6.73
C ILE A 335 -29.59 24.69 6.55
N MET A 336 -30.29 25.05 5.47
CA MET A 336 -30.77 26.40 5.23
C MET A 336 -31.89 26.63 6.26
N GLU A 337 -31.51 27.06 7.46
CA GLU A 337 -32.47 27.62 8.40
C GLU A 337 -33.04 28.89 7.75
N PRO A 338 -34.36 28.98 7.52
CA PRO A 338 -34.95 30.19 6.98
C PRO A 338 -34.66 31.33 7.96
N VAL A 339 -34.09 32.42 7.44
CA VAL A 339 -33.83 33.61 8.24
C VAL A 339 -35.14 34.05 8.90
N ALA A 340 -35.15 34.18 10.23
CA ALA A 340 -36.38 34.44 11.00
C ALA A 340 -36.98 35.83 10.72
N GLN A 341 -36.18 36.75 10.19
CA GLN A 341 -36.59 38.07 9.73
C GLN A 341 -36.16 38.23 8.27
N SER A 342 -36.95 38.95 7.47
CA SER A 342 -36.52 39.24 6.12
C SER A 342 -35.35 40.23 6.16
N LEU A 343 -34.44 40.14 5.19
CA LEU A 343 -33.34 41.11 5.05
C LEU A 343 -33.88 42.54 4.92
N ASP A 344 -35.08 42.71 4.35
CA ASP A 344 -35.74 44.01 4.22
C ASP A 344 -36.16 44.55 5.59
N ASP A 345 -36.67 43.71 6.49
CA ASP A 345 -37.02 44.09 7.86
C ASP A 345 -35.77 44.50 8.67
N GLU A 346 -34.67 43.76 8.54
CA GLU A 346 -33.39 44.09 9.20
C GLU A 346 -32.82 45.42 8.68
N LEU A 347 -32.92 45.68 7.37
CA LEU A 347 -32.49 46.93 6.76
C LEU A 347 -33.34 48.11 7.23
N GLU A 348 -34.65 47.94 7.37
CA GLU A 348 -35.52 48.97 7.92
C GLU A 348 -35.24 49.26 9.40
N GLU A 349 -34.99 48.23 10.22
CA GLU A 349 -34.59 48.41 11.61
C GLU A 349 -33.25 49.15 11.74
N ALA A 350 -32.28 48.81 10.90
CA ALA A 350 -30.99 49.50 10.83
C ALA A 350 -31.17 50.96 10.39
N ALA A 351 -32.01 51.23 9.39
CA ALA A 351 -32.32 52.59 8.93
C ALA A 351 -32.96 53.43 10.05
N LYS A 352 -33.92 52.86 10.79
CA LYS A 352 -34.56 53.52 11.95
C LYS A 352 -33.55 53.81 13.07
N LYS A 353 -32.60 52.90 13.34
CA LYS A 353 -31.53 53.12 14.32
C LYS A 353 -30.60 54.27 13.90
N ILE A 354 -30.21 54.31 12.62
CA ILE A 354 -29.36 55.38 12.08
C ILE A 354 -30.11 56.72 12.12
N GLN A 355 -31.39 56.77 11.77
CA GLN A 355 -32.19 57.99 11.86
C GLN A 355 -32.27 58.52 13.30
N LYS A 356 -32.52 57.65 14.28
CA LYS A 356 -32.52 58.04 15.70
C LYS A 356 -31.16 58.56 16.16
N GLN A 357 -30.07 57.94 15.71
CA GLN A 357 -28.71 58.44 15.99
C GLN A 357 -28.49 59.81 15.35
N GLN A 358 -28.89 59.99 14.09
CA GLN A 358 -28.79 61.28 13.41
C GLN A 358 -29.61 62.38 14.09
N GLU A 359 -30.79 62.06 14.61
CA GLU A 359 -31.61 62.99 15.38
C GLU A 359 -30.96 63.37 16.72
N GLN A 360 -30.37 62.39 17.42
CA GLN A 360 -29.61 62.62 18.65
C GLN A 360 -28.37 63.48 18.38
N ASP A 361 -27.61 63.17 17.34
CA ASP A 361 -26.44 63.93 16.91
C ASP A 361 -26.84 65.35 16.48
N ALA A 362 -27.96 65.52 15.77
CA ALA A 362 -28.49 66.83 15.39
C ALA A 362 -28.94 67.64 16.61
N LEU A 363 -29.46 66.99 17.66
CA LEU A 363 -29.81 67.65 18.91
C LEU A 363 -28.55 68.11 19.65
N LEU A 364 -27.55 67.24 19.78
CA LEU A 364 -26.25 67.58 20.38
C LEU A 364 -25.55 68.72 19.61
N LEU A 365 -25.69 68.75 18.28
CA LEU A 365 -25.13 69.82 17.44
C LEU A 365 -25.85 71.16 17.60
N LYS A 366 -27.15 71.18 17.97
CA LYS A 366 -27.90 72.43 18.20
C LYS A 366 -27.45 73.17 19.46
N ASP A 367 -27.01 72.43 20.48
CA ASP A 367 -26.54 72.99 21.75
C ASP A 367 -25.08 73.47 21.69
N LEU A 368 -24.36 73.18 20.60
CA LEU A 368 -22.96 73.58 20.39
C LEU A 368 -22.88 74.88 19.60
N ASP A 369 -22.16 75.87 20.14
CA ASP A 369 -21.96 77.17 19.47
C ASP A 369 -20.86 77.05 18.38
N ILE A 370 -21.29 76.71 17.15
CA ILE A 370 -20.41 76.42 16.00
C ILE A 370 -19.79 77.72 15.41
N ARG A 371 -20.19 78.89 15.91
CA ARG A 371 -19.74 80.20 15.43
C ARG A 371 -18.23 80.42 15.59
N GLN A 372 -17.60 79.76 16.56
CA GLN A 372 -16.15 79.82 16.78
C GLN A 372 -15.32 79.08 15.70
N TYR A 373 -15.95 78.18 14.94
CA TYR A 373 -15.33 77.48 13.80
C TYR A 373 -15.83 77.99 12.44
N ALA A 374 -16.70 79.01 12.43
CA ALA A 374 -17.11 79.67 11.21
C ALA A 374 -15.89 80.37 10.62
N ILE A 375 -15.39 79.88 9.49
CA ILE A 375 -14.26 80.49 8.82
C ILE A 375 -14.74 81.81 8.22
N LYS A 376 -14.49 82.91 8.92
CA LYS A 376 -14.69 84.26 8.39
C LYS A 376 -13.48 84.62 7.54
N GLY A 377 -13.71 84.76 6.24
CA GLY A 377 -12.77 85.39 5.32
C GLY A 377 -13.55 85.89 4.11
N SER A 378 -13.29 87.13 3.70
CA SER A 378 -13.84 87.69 2.45
C SER A 378 -13.14 87.05 1.24
N GLU A 379 -13.81 86.93 0.09
CA GLU A 379 -13.22 86.35 -1.13
C GLU A 379 -11.85 86.95 -1.49
N GLU A 380 -11.64 88.24 -1.18
CA GLU A 380 -10.39 88.96 -1.39
C GLU A 380 -9.24 88.52 -0.46
N GLU A 381 -9.55 88.12 0.79
CA GLU A 381 -8.58 87.58 1.75
C GLU A 381 -8.17 86.15 1.38
N TRP A 382 -9.12 85.35 0.86
CA TRP A 382 -8.86 84.00 0.36
C TRP A 382 -8.00 84.01 -0.90
N GLU A 383 -8.23 84.94 -1.84
CA GLU A 383 -7.39 85.10 -3.03
C GLU A 383 -5.95 85.50 -2.68
N LYS A 384 -5.75 86.41 -1.71
CA LYS A 384 -4.41 86.76 -1.20
C LYS A 384 -3.68 85.57 -0.59
N VAL A 385 -4.36 84.74 0.21
CA VAL A 385 -3.76 83.56 0.86
C VAL A 385 -3.47 82.43 -0.16
N LEU A 386 -4.36 82.22 -1.14
CA LEU A 386 -4.15 81.25 -2.24
C LEU A 386 -3.01 81.66 -3.19
N SER A 387 -2.70 82.95 -3.30
CA SER A 387 -1.66 83.46 -4.21
C SER A 387 -0.21 83.11 -3.78
N HIS A 388 0.02 82.68 -2.53
CA HIS A 388 1.39 82.53 -2.00
C HIS A 388 1.91 81.11 -1.77
N ARG A 389 1.13 80.05 -2.00
CA ARG A 389 1.68 78.67 -2.07
C ARG A 389 0.88 77.78 -3.02
N LYS A 390 1.54 77.32 -4.11
CA LYS A 390 1.09 76.15 -4.88
C LYS A 390 1.34 74.88 -4.06
N ALA A 391 0.48 74.59 -3.10
CA ALA A 391 0.39 73.27 -2.48
C ALA A 391 -0.99 72.69 -2.80
N LEU A 392 -1.02 71.71 -3.71
CA LEU A 392 -2.22 70.94 -4.02
C LEU A 392 -2.64 70.17 -2.76
N VAL A 393 -3.75 70.58 -2.14
CA VAL A 393 -4.46 69.77 -1.14
C VAL A 393 -5.77 69.31 -1.78
N SER A 394 -5.82 68.07 -2.25
CA SER A 394 -7.06 67.48 -2.75
C SER A 394 -7.88 66.97 -1.56
N ILE A 395 -8.88 67.73 -1.13
CA ILE A 395 -9.94 67.20 -0.27
C ILE A 395 -11.00 66.62 -1.21
N LYS A 396 -11.17 65.29 -1.23
CA LYS A 396 -12.23 64.63 -1.99
C LYS A 396 -13.57 65.08 -1.42
N SER A 397 -14.22 66.04 -2.06
CA SER A 397 -15.61 66.37 -1.80
C SER A 397 -16.50 65.23 -2.33
N ILE A 398 -17.37 64.73 -1.46
CA ILE A 398 -18.46 63.84 -1.84
C ILE A 398 -19.40 64.67 -2.71
N LYS A 399 -19.46 64.35 -4.01
CA LYS A 399 -20.39 64.95 -4.95
C LYS A 399 -21.82 64.76 -4.43
N LYS A 400 -22.48 65.86 -4.07
CA LYS A 400 -23.94 65.93 -4.01
C LYS A 400 -24.48 65.88 -5.43
N ILE A 401 -25.29 64.87 -5.74
CA ILE A 401 -26.10 64.83 -6.95
C ILE A 401 -27.38 65.63 -6.67
N PRO A 402 -27.78 66.60 -7.52
CA PRO A 402 -29.02 67.33 -7.36
C PRO A 402 -30.23 66.44 -7.68
N ASN A 403 -31.24 66.48 -6.82
CA ASN A 403 -32.58 65.97 -7.10
C ASN A 403 -33.23 66.81 -8.20
N THR A 404 -33.61 66.17 -9.31
CA THR A 404 -34.73 66.61 -10.15
C THR A 404 -35.54 65.38 -10.52
N MET A 405 -36.84 65.43 -10.19
CA MET A 405 -37.83 64.41 -10.44
C MET A 405 -38.22 64.40 -11.93
N GLU A 406 -38.34 63.22 -12.55
CA GLU A 406 -39.62 62.61 -12.97
C GLU A 406 -39.38 61.34 -13.84
N ASN A 407 -40.24 60.35 -13.61
CA ASN A 407 -40.21 58.96 -14.09
C ASN A 407 -40.30 58.81 -15.63
N PRO A 408 -39.84 57.68 -16.20
CA PRO A 408 -40.83 56.64 -16.56
C PRO A 408 -40.35 55.18 -16.43
N LYS A 409 -41.28 54.36 -15.91
CA LYS A 409 -41.71 53.00 -16.32
C LYS A 409 -40.68 51.99 -16.86
N HIS A 410 -40.66 50.84 -16.17
CA HIS A 410 -40.32 49.46 -16.57
C HIS A 410 -39.94 49.21 -18.04
N SER A 411 -38.76 48.60 -18.22
CA SER A 411 -38.56 47.55 -19.21
C SER A 411 -37.68 46.45 -18.61
N GLU A 412 -38.19 45.23 -18.62
CA GLU A 412 -37.45 44.01 -18.36
C GLU A 412 -36.36 43.86 -19.40
N ASP A 413 -35.13 43.50 -19.02
CA ASP A 413 -34.36 42.66 -19.93
C ASP A 413 -33.37 41.69 -19.28
N SER A 414 -33.51 40.48 -19.81
CA SER A 414 -32.90 39.21 -19.49
C SER A 414 -31.40 39.13 -19.82
N TYR A 415 -30.59 38.59 -18.91
CA TYR A 415 -29.24 38.14 -19.24
C TYR A 415 -29.27 36.73 -19.84
N LYS A 416 -29.03 36.66 -21.16
CA LYS A 416 -28.89 35.43 -21.95
C LYS A 416 -27.50 34.79 -21.77
N LYS A 417 -27.46 33.49 -21.50
CA LYS A 417 -26.27 32.62 -21.60
C LYS A 417 -25.83 32.44 -23.07
N PRO A 418 -24.53 32.28 -23.38
CA PRO A 418 -24.07 32.05 -24.74
C PRO A 418 -24.27 30.58 -25.16
N LYS A 419 -24.79 30.39 -26.38
CA LYS A 419 -24.95 29.09 -27.04
C LYS A 419 -23.67 28.72 -27.80
N HIS A 420 -23.21 27.49 -27.64
CA HIS A 420 -22.54 26.77 -28.73
C HIS A 420 -23.32 25.50 -29.08
N GLN A 421 -23.72 25.42 -30.35
CA GLN A 421 -24.44 24.34 -30.99
C GLN A 421 -23.53 23.12 -31.22
N LYS A 422 -24.09 21.91 -31.12
CA LYS A 422 -23.78 20.83 -32.08
C LYS A 422 -24.98 19.89 -32.27
N LYS A 423 -25.28 19.68 -33.55
CA LYS A 423 -26.38 18.89 -34.13
C LYS A 423 -26.18 17.37 -33.96
N ARG A 424 -27.28 16.63 -33.81
CA ARG A 424 -27.64 15.36 -34.49
C ARG A 424 -29.03 14.92 -33.99
N LYS A 425 -30.10 14.99 -34.77
CA LYS A 425 -30.60 14.08 -35.84
C LYS A 425 -30.86 12.64 -35.39
N ARG A 426 -32.18 12.38 -35.29
CA ARG A 426 -32.97 11.15 -35.26
C ARG A 426 -32.90 10.30 -34.00
#